data_AF-A0A2K2V6Z8-F1
#
_entry.id   AF-A0A2K2V6Z8-F1
#
_cell.length_a   1.000
_cell.length_b   1.000
_cell.length_c   1.000
_cell.angle_alpha   90.00
_cell.angle_beta   90.00
_cell.angle_gamma   90.00
#
_symmetry.space_group_name_H-M   'P 1'
#
loop_
_entity.id
_entity.type
_entity.pdbx_description
1 polymer ?
#
loop_
_entity_poly.entity_id
_entity_poly.type
_entity_poly.pdbx_seq_one_letter_code
_entity_poly.pdbx_strand_id
1 'polypeptide(L)' 'MEKAFLALKKVDIDYDEESDVLYISFGPPSEADDSIEVDEGVVYRLKGKNMVGITIISFKERFLK' A
#
# COMPACT_ATOMS: atom_id res chain seq x y z
N MET A 1 11.94 30.05 5.69
CA MET A 1 11.33 28.71 5.82
C MET A 1 11.91 27.83 4.74
N GLU A 2 12.64 26.79 5.14
CA GLU A 2 13.17 25.79 4.23
C GLU A 2 12.00 25.07 3.55
N LYS A 3 11.87 25.18 2.23
CA LYS A 3 10.91 24.38 1.47
C LYS A 3 11.43 22.95 1.53
N ALA A 4 10.81 22.10 2.35
CA ALA A 4 11.02 20.67 2.25
C ALA A 4 10.66 20.24 0.83
N PHE A 5 11.67 19.86 0.04
CA PHE A 5 11.44 19.26 -1.27
C PHE A 5 10.97 17.83 -1.01
N LEU A 6 9.66 17.64 -0.88
CA LEU A 6 9.07 16.32 -0.77
C LEU A 6 9.27 15.64 -2.13
N ALA A 7 10.19 14.67 -2.19
CA ALA A 7 10.27 13.78 -3.33
C ALA A 7 9.01 12.92 -3.35
N LEU A 8 7.98 13.39 -4.06
CA LEU A 8 6.73 12.67 -4.22
C LEU A 8 7.02 11.36 -4.95
N LYS A 9 6.70 10.24 -4.30
CA LYS A 9 6.75 8.94 -4.94
C LYS A 9 5.52 8.77 -5.82
N LYS A 10 5.69 8.14 -6.98
CA LYS A 10 4.56 7.62 -7.76
C LYS A 10 3.72 6.71 -6.86
N VAL A 11 2.40 6.82 -6.95
CA VAL A 11 1.46 5.92 -6.27
C VAL A 11 0.70 5.19 -7.35
N ASP A 12 0.80 3.86 -7.36
CA ASP A 12 0.01 2.99 -8.20
C ASP A 12 -1.06 2.31 -7.35
N ILE A 13 -2.30 2.33 -7.82
CA ILE A 13 -3.45 1.74 -7.12
C ILE A 13 -4.07 0.74 -8.08
N ASP A 14 -4.24 -0.48 -7.60
CA ASP A 14 -4.81 -1.59 -8.37
C ASP A 14 -5.83 -2.32 -7.50
N TYR A 15 -7.05 -2.48 -8.00
CA TYR A 15 -8.12 -3.16 -7.30
C TYR A 15 -8.46 -4.46 -8.03
N ASP A 16 -8.31 -5.57 -7.33
CA ASP A 16 -8.72 -6.88 -7.79
C ASP A 16 -10.17 -7.15 -7.35
N GLU A 17 -11.10 -7.07 -8.30
CA GLU A 17 -12.52 -7.27 -8.03
C GLU A 17 -12.87 -8.71 -7.66
N GLU A 18 -12.11 -9.70 -8.14
CA GLU A 18 -12.38 -11.12 -7.93
C GLU A 18 -12.06 -11.53 -6.49
N SER A 19 -10.92 -11.05 -5.97
CA SER A 19 -10.49 -11.34 -4.60
C SER A 19 -10.93 -10.31 -3.55
N ASP A 20 -11.54 -9.19 -3.98
CA ASP A 20 -11.86 -8.02 -3.15
C ASP A 20 -10.64 -7.45 -2.40
N VAL A 21 -9.53 -7.26 -3.14
CA VAL A 21 -8.26 -6.77 -2.59
C VAL A 21 -7.81 -5.50 -3.29
N LEU A 22 -7.49 -4.47 -2.51
CA LEU A 22 -6.87 -3.22 -3.00
C LEU A 22 -5.35 -3.23 -2.72
N TYR A 23 -4.56 -3.08 -3.78
CA TYR A 23 -3.12 -2.90 -3.70
C TYR A 23 -2.76 -1.43 -3.93
N ILE A 24 -1.99 -0.87 -3.00
CA ILE A 24 -1.39 0.46 -3.12
C ILE A 24 0.12 0.26 -3.14
N SER A 25 0.81 0.75 -4.16
CA SER A 25 2.26 0.61 -4.33
C SER A 25 2.93 1.98 -4.42
N PHE A 26 4.10 2.13 -3.81
CA PHE A 26 4.84 3.40 -3.74
C PHE A 26 6.18 3.33 -4.46
N GLY A 27 6.36 4.18 -5.47
CA GLY A 27 7.58 4.27 -6.26
C GLY A 27 7.63 3.22 -7.39
N PRO A 28 8.82 2.83 -7.86
CA PRO A 28 8.95 1.81 -8.91
C PRO A 28 8.48 0.43 -8.41
N PRO A 29 8.07 -0.48 -9.31
CA PRO A 29 7.74 -1.86 -8.95
C PRO A 29 8.85 -2.48 -8.08
N SER A 30 8.48 -2.89 -6.88
CA SER A 30 9.41 -3.50 -5.92
C SER A 30 8.73 -4.60 -5.15
N GLU A 31 9.37 -5.75 -5.10
CA GLU A 31 8.99 -6.83 -4.21
C GLU A 31 9.33 -6.44 -2.76
N ALA A 32 8.39 -6.69 -1.86
CA ALA A 32 8.56 -6.53 -0.42
C ALA A 32 9.34 -7.72 0.15
N ASP A 33 10.20 -7.47 1.13
CA ASP A 33 10.93 -8.51 1.87
C ASP A 33 10.32 -8.78 3.26
N ASP A 34 9.41 -7.92 3.71
CA ASP A 34 8.73 -8.03 4.99
C ASP A 34 7.30 -7.45 4.92
N SER A 35 6.44 -7.88 5.84
CA SER A 35 5.08 -7.37 5.96
C SER A 35 4.60 -7.29 7.40
N ILE A 36 3.74 -6.31 7.66
CA ILE A 36 3.16 -6.09 8.99
C ILE A 36 1.65 -5.89 8.81
N GLU A 37 0.86 -6.77 9.41
CA GLU A 37 -0.58 -6.53 9.55
C GLU A 37 -0.79 -5.52 10.68
N VAL A 38 -1.33 -4.35 10.34
CA VAL A 38 -1.51 -3.24 11.28
C VAL A 38 -2.94 -3.12 11.78
N ASP A 39 -3.87 -3.75 11.07
CA ASP A 39 -5.28 -3.89 11.40
C ASP A 39 -5.83 -5.08 10.62
N GLU A 40 -6.99 -5.60 11.00
CA GLU A 40 -7.60 -6.77 10.35
C GLU A 40 -7.74 -6.53 8.84
N GLY A 41 -6.99 -7.32 8.04
CA GLY A 41 -6.98 -7.22 6.58
C GLY A 41 -6.21 -6.02 6.02
N VAL A 42 -5.49 -5.24 6.83
CA VAL A 42 -4.64 -4.13 6.37
C VAL A 42 -3.18 -4.46 6.60
N VAL A 43 -2.46 -4.68 5.50
CA VAL A 43 -1.08 -5.15 5.52
C VAL A 43 -0.15 -4.09 4.94
N TYR A 44 0.86 -3.69 5.69
CA TYR A 44 1.96 -2.87 5.22
C TYR A 44 3.01 -3.77 4.57
N ARG A 45 3.46 -3.39 3.37
CA ARG A 45 4.49 -4.08 2.61
C ARG A 45 5.79 -3.28 2.71
N LEU A 46 6.85 -3.91 3.20
CA LEU A 46 8.13 -3.26 3.49
C LEU A 46 9.26 -3.86 2.65
N LYS A 47 10.26 -3.02 2.38
CA LYS A 47 11.56 -3.44 1.84
C LYS A 47 12.68 -2.85 2.68
N GLY A 48 13.24 -3.66 3.57
CA GLY A 48 14.08 -3.19 4.67
C GLY A 48 13.33 -2.17 5.52
N LYS A 49 13.83 -0.92 5.56
CA LYS A 49 13.20 0.18 6.35
C LYS A 49 12.21 1.04 5.56
N ASN A 50 11.93 0.69 4.30
CA ASN A 50 11.08 1.49 3.44
C ASN A 50 9.71 0.84 3.27
N MET A 51 8.64 1.63 3.42
CA MET A 51 7.32 1.21 2.98
C MET A 51 7.25 1.24 1.45
N VAL A 52 6.91 0.10 0.86
CA VAL A 52 6.77 -0.08 -0.60
C VAL A 52 5.32 -0.27 -1.03
N GLY A 53 4.41 -0.55 -0.09
CA GLY A 53 2.99 -0.59 -0.40
C GLY A 53 2.09 -0.90 0.78
N ILE A 54 0.78 -0.94 0.50
CA ILE A 54 -0.28 -1.39 1.39
C ILE A 54 -1.14 -2.39 0.60
N THR A 55 -1.62 -3.42 1.28
CA THR A 55 -2.65 -4.34 0.79
C THR A 55 -3.84 -4.25 1.73
N ILE A 56 -5.04 -4.07 1.18
CA ILE A 56 -6.30 -4.05 1.93
C ILE A 56 -7.16 -5.19 1.40
N ILE A 57 -7.44 -6.15 2.26
CA ILE A 57 -8.32 -7.29 2.01
C ILE A 57 -9.74 -6.91 2.43
N SER A 58 -10.75 -7.50 1.77
CA SER A 58 -12.18 -7.22 1.99
C SER A 58 -12.51 -5.73 1.80
N PHE A 59 -11.96 -5.13 0.75
CA PHE A 59 -12.06 -3.68 0.51
C PHE A 59 -13.51 -3.20 0.39
N LYS A 60 -14.37 -3.91 -0.33
CA LYS A 60 -15.79 -3.55 -0.50
C LYS A 60 -16.52 -3.52 0.84
N GLU A 61 -16.40 -4.59 1.64
CA GLU A 61 -17.05 -4.67 2.95
C GLU A 61 -16.63 -3.52 3.88
N ARG A 62 -15.37 -3.10 3.74
CA ARG A 62 -14.79 -2.06 4.57
C ARG A 62 -15.20 -0.64 4.15
N PHE A 63 -15.38 -0.37 2.86
CA PHE A 63 -15.50 1.01 2.35
C PHE A 63 -16.71 1.29 1.45
N LEU A 64 -17.39 0.29 0.91
CA LEU A 64 -18.42 0.44 -0.12
C LEU A 64 -19.81 -0.03 0.34
N LYS A 65 -20.21 0.32 1.56
CA LYS A 65 -21.55 0.02 2.13
C LYS A 65 -22.71 0.17 1.14
#